data_AF-A0A3B1D268-F1
#
_entry.id   AF-A0A3B1D268-F1
#
_cell.length_a   1.000
_cell.length_b   1.000
_cell.length_c   1.000
_cell.angle_alpha   90.00
_cell.angle_beta   90.00
_cell.angle_gamma   90.00
#
_symmetry.space_group_name_H-M   'P 1'
#
loop_
_entity.id
_entity.type
_entity.pdbx_description
1 polymer ?
#
loop_
_entity_poly.entity_id
_entity_poly.type
_entity_poly.pdbx_seq_one_letter_code
_entity_poly.pdbx_strand_id
1 'polypeptide(L)'
;MKQIWAPWRMEYIGKEKSGECIFCALPKANEDKKNFILHRGDTCFIIMNLYPYNAGHLMVSPNRHLSCITQMNEKENTELNHLTQKCVEILRTVKSPEG
;
A
#
# COMPACT_ATOMS: atom_id res chain seq x y z
N MET A 1 -3.78 -24.68 -0.21
CA MET A 1 -3.76 -23.29 -0.73
C MET A 1 -4.80 -23.19 -1.83
N LYS A 2 -5.77 -22.26 -1.75
CA LYS A 2 -6.65 -21.97 -2.89
C LYS A 2 -5.85 -21.18 -3.92
N GLN A 3 -5.99 -21.50 -5.20
CA GLN A 3 -5.22 -20.89 -6.28
C GLN A 3 -5.74 -19.48 -6.59
N ILE A 4 -4.86 -18.47 -6.53
CA ILE A 4 -5.14 -17.09 -6.92
C ILE A 4 -4.51 -16.85 -8.29
N TRP A 5 -5.33 -16.50 -9.27
CA TRP A 5 -4.87 -16.20 -10.63
C TRP A 5 -4.56 -14.71 -10.78
N ALA A 6 -3.43 -14.39 -11.41
CA ALA A 6 -2.98 -13.02 -11.65
C ALA A 6 -2.75 -12.80 -13.17
N PRO A 7 -3.81 -12.60 -13.97
CA PRO A 7 -3.71 -12.47 -15.42
C PRO A 7 -2.83 -11.28 -15.86
N TRP A 8 -2.73 -10.23 -15.04
CA TRP A 8 -1.85 -9.06 -15.25
C TRP A 8 -0.35 -9.37 -15.08
N ARG A 9 0.03 -10.56 -14.61
CA ARG A 9 1.41 -10.87 -14.22
C ARG A 9 2.40 -10.73 -15.38
N MET A 10 2.03 -11.14 -16.59
CA MET A 10 2.92 -11.06 -17.75
C MET A 10 3.24 -9.61 -18.11
N GLU A 11 2.25 -8.72 -18.04
CA GLU A 11 2.45 -7.29 -18.28
C GLU A 11 3.37 -6.67 -17.21
N TYR A 12 3.17 -7.02 -15.94
CA TYR A 12 4.01 -6.53 -14.85
C TYR A 12 5.48 -6.97 -14.98
N ILE A 13 5.72 -8.22 -15.37
CA ILE A 13 7.08 -8.75 -15.56
C ILE A 13 7.77 -8.07 -16.75
N GLY A 14 7.01 -7.79 -17.82
CA GLY A 14 7.54 -7.16 -19.03
C GLY A 14 7.82 -5.66 -18.92
N LYS A 15 7.32 -4.98 -17.89
CA LYS A 15 7.60 -3.55 -17.67
C LYS A 15 9.03 -3.33 -17.18
N GLU A 16 9.68 -2.33 -17.76
CA GLU A 16 10.90 -1.76 -17.18
C GLU A 16 10.58 -1.19 -15.80
N LYS A 17 11.36 -1.63 -14.81
CA LYS A 17 11.24 -1.14 -13.44
C LYS A 17 12.17 0.05 -13.31
N SER A 18 11.65 1.15 -12.79
CA SER A 18 12.52 2.24 -12.34
C SER A 18 13.45 1.70 -11.25
N GLY A 19 14.70 2.18 -11.23
CA GLY A 19 15.63 1.91 -10.12
C GLY A 19 15.25 2.62 -8.82
N GLU A 20 14.16 3.39 -8.82
CA GLU A 20 13.70 4.18 -7.70
C GLU A 20 12.65 3.42 -6.86
N CYS A 21 12.65 3.68 -5.55
CA CYS A 21 11.62 3.14 -4.67
C CYS A 21 10.27 3.82 -4.94
N ILE A 22 9.27 3.04 -5.38
CA ILE A 22 7.92 3.54 -5.66
C ILE A 22 7.27 4.22 -4.44
N PHE A 23 7.55 3.75 -3.24
CA PHE A 23 7.03 4.34 -2.00
C PHE A 23 7.68 5.68 -1.66
N CYS A 24 8.80 6.02 -2.29
CA CYS A 24 9.44 7.32 -2.15
C CYS A 24 9.07 8.26 -3.30
N ALA A 25 9.03 7.75 -4.53
CA ALA A 25 8.78 8.56 -5.72
C ALA A 25 7.31 9.00 -5.84
N LEU A 26 6.37 8.06 -5.66
CA LEU A 26 4.94 8.33 -5.87
C LEU A 26 4.37 9.38 -4.89
N PRO A 27 4.71 9.37 -3.58
CA PRO A 27 4.24 10.43 -2.68
C PRO A 27 4.88 11.79 -2.95
N LYS A 28 6.09 11.85 -3.52
CA LYS A 28 6.76 13.12 -3.85
C LYS A 28 6.17 13.81 -5.10
N ALA A 29 5.62 13.03 -6.03
CA ALA A 29 5.00 13.57 -7.25
C ALA A 29 3.72 14.39 -6.97
N ASN A 30 3.12 14.26 -5.77
CA ASN A 30 1.93 14.98 -5.34
C ASN A 30 0.71 14.84 -6.29
N GLU A 31 0.62 13.72 -7.01
CA GLU A 31 -0.48 13.35 -7.90
C GLU A 31 -1.29 12.18 -7.31
N ASP A 32 -1.86 12.34 -6.11
CA ASP A 32 -2.41 11.24 -5.31
C ASP A 32 -3.39 10.34 -6.06
N LYS A 33 -4.34 10.94 -6.80
CA LYS A 33 -5.33 10.18 -7.57
C LYS A 33 -4.70 9.33 -8.67
N LYS A 34 -3.67 9.83 -9.34
CA LYS A 34 -2.96 9.12 -10.42
C LYS A 34 -2.05 8.02 -9.86
N ASN A 35 -1.52 8.25 -8.66
CA ASN A 35 -0.63 7.34 -7.95
C ASN A 35 -1.36 6.38 -7.01
N PHE A 36 -2.70 6.41 -7.01
CA PHE A 36 -3.56 5.61 -6.15
C PHE A 36 -3.27 5.74 -4.64
N ILE A 37 -2.80 6.92 -4.23
CA ILE A 37 -2.65 7.29 -2.82
C ILE A 37 -4.04 7.68 -2.31
N LEU A 38 -4.53 6.95 -1.31
CA LEU A 38 -5.86 7.15 -0.74
C LEU A 38 -5.86 8.15 0.41
N HIS A 39 -4.74 8.22 1.16
CA HIS A 39 -4.64 9.02 2.36
C HIS A 39 -3.16 9.30 2.68
N ARG A 40 -2.90 10.51 3.20
CA ARG A 40 -1.61 10.94 3.75
C ARG A 40 -1.79 11.28 5.21
N GLY A 41 -1.14 10.51 6.08
CA GLY A 41 -0.99 10.81 7.50
C GLY A 41 0.30 11.60 7.77
N ASP A 42 0.68 11.66 9.05
CA ASP A 42 1.82 12.44 9.52
C ASP A 42 3.15 11.74 9.16
N THR A 43 3.22 10.44 9.39
CA THR A 43 4.40 9.58 9.21
C THR A 43 4.17 8.42 8.26
N CYS A 44 2.90 8.15 7.90
CA CYS A 44 2.51 7.05 7.02
C CYS A 44 1.50 7.51 5.95
N PHE A 45 1.33 6.70 4.90
CA PHE A 45 0.32 6.90 3.86
C PHE A 45 -0.31 5.57 3.43
N ILE A 46 -1.49 5.65 2.82
CA ILE A 46 -2.22 4.51 2.27
C ILE A 46 -2.19 4.57 0.76
N ILE A 47 -1.80 3.47 0.11
CA ILE A 47 -1.71 3.34 -1.35
C ILE A 47 -2.36 2.02 -1.81
N MET A 48 -3.11 2.06 -2.91
CA MET A 48 -3.64 0.84 -3.52
C MET A 48 -2.55 0.05 -4.22
N ASN A 49 -2.65 -1.28 -4.17
CA ASN A 49 -1.78 -2.10 -4.99
C ASN A 49 -2.24 -2.07 -6.45
N LEU A 50 -1.36 -1.64 -7.35
CA LEU A 50 -1.63 -1.60 -8.80
C LEU A 50 -1.87 -2.99 -9.40
N TYR A 51 -1.34 -4.04 -8.76
CA TYR A 51 -1.46 -5.43 -9.18
C TYR A 51 -2.08 -6.27 -8.04
N PRO A 52 -3.37 -6.03 -7.71
CA PRO A 52 -3.99 -6.49 -6.48
C PRO A 52 -4.36 -7.98 -6.54
N TYR A 53 -4.13 -8.74 -5.47
CA TYR A 53 -4.60 -10.14 -5.39
C TYR A 53 -6.13 -10.25 -5.37
N ASN A 54 -6.80 -9.33 -4.69
CA ASN A 54 -8.25 -9.23 -4.57
C ASN A 54 -8.65 -7.75 -4.60
N ALA A 55 -9.92 -7.46 -4.91
CA ALA A 55 -10.44 -6.11 -4.87
C ALA A 55 -10.29 -5.50 -3.46
N GLY A 56 -9.73 -4.29 -3.38
CA GLY A 56 -9.47 -3.61 -2.10
C GLY A 56 -8.08 -3.86 -1.52
N HIS A 57 -7.19 -4.59 -2.23
CA HIS A 57 -5.80 -4.73 -1.82
C HIS A 57 -5.09 -3.37 -1.79
N LEU A 58 -4.71 -2.95 -0.59
CA LEU A 58 -3.99 -1.73 -0.29
C LEU A 58 -2.78 -2.01 0.60
N MET A 59 -1.92 -1.02 0.76
CA MET A 59 -0.74 -1.05 1.61
C MET A 59 -0.72 0.22 2.48
N VAL A 60 -0.29 0.07 3.72
CA VAL A 60 0.10 1.20 4.59
C VAL A 60 1.62 1.23 4.62
N SER A 61 2.21 2.38 4.28
CA SER A 61 3.66 2.54 4.15
C SER A 61 4.16 3.77 4.90
N PRO A 62 5.30 3.70 5.61
CA PRO A 62 5.93 4.88 6.18
C PRO A 62 6.42 5.85 5.10
N ASN A 63 6.39 7.14 5.40
CA ASN A 63 6.99 8.18 4.56
C ASN A 63 8.52 8.01 4.44
N ARG A 64 9.16 7.51 5.51
CA ARG A 64 10.60 7.27 5.57
C ARG A 64 10.94 5.93 4.91
N HIS A 65 11.96 5.95 4.05
CA HIS A 65 12.47 4.75 3.42
C HIS A 65 13.17 3.85 4.46
N LEU A 66 12.62 2.66 4.67
CA LEU A 66 13.13 1.67 5.62
C LEU A 66 13.09 0.28 4.99
N SER A 67 14.09 -0.53 5.31
CA SER A 67 14.15 -1.92 4.85
C SER A 67 13.54 -2.90 5.86
N CYS A 68 13.39 -2.49 7.12
CA CYS A 68 12.90 -3.34 8.19
C CYS A 68 12.00 -2.58 9.17
N ILE A 69 10.92 -3.22 9.61
CA ILE A 69 9.97 -2.66 10.57
C ILE A 69 10.62 -2.32 11.93
N THR A 70 11.72 -3.00 12.30
CA THR A 70 12.46 -2.75 13.54
C THR A 70 13.17 -1.40 13.55
N GLN A 71 13.28 -0.74 12.39
CA GLN A 71 13.88 0.59 12.26
C GLN A 71 12.86 1.72 12.45
N MET A 72 11.56 1.41 12.54
CA MET A 72 10.52 2.41 12.76
C MET A 72 10.61 3.01 14.15
N ASN A 73 10.42 4.33 14.24
CA ASN A 73 10.25 5.00 15.52
C ASN A 73 8.83 4.75 16.08
N GLU A 74 8.58 5.17 17.32
CA GLU A 74 7.28 4.94 17.97
C GLU A 74 6.11 5.58 17.22
N LYS A 75 6.28 6.81 16.71
CA LYS A 75 5.21 7.51 15.96
C LYS A 75 4.85 6.77 14.67
N GLU A 76 5.86 6.35 13.91
CA GLU A 76 5.69 5.55 12.71
C GLU A 76 4.96 4.24 12.99
N ASN A 77 5.37 3.51 14.04
CA ASN A 77 4.73 2.25 14.42
C ASN A 77 3.27 2.44 14.86
N THR A 78 2.99 3.46 15.69
CA THR A 78 1.64 3.74 16.17
C THR A 78 0.72 4.10 15.01
N GLU A 79 1.14 5.02 14.14
CA GLU A 79 0.31 5.45 13.02
C GLU A 79 0.11 4.35 11.98
N LEU A 80 1.16 3.59 11.65
CA LEU A 80 1.05 2.46 10.73
C LEU A 80 0.00 1.44 11.22
N ASN A 81 0.01 1.12 12.51
CA ASN A 81 -0.98 0.21 13.10
C ASN A 81 -2.39 0.82 13.09
N HIS A 82 -2.52 2.10 13.46
CA HIS A 82 -3.82 2.77 13.47
C HIS A 82 -4.44 2.83 12.07
N LEU A 83 -3.66 3.24 11.06
CA LEU A 83 -4.11 3.27 9.67
C LEU A 83 -4.45 1.87 9.14
N THR A 84 -3.68 0.85 9.53
CA THR A 84 -3.97 -0.54 9.17
C THR A 84 -5.31 -0.99 9.74
N GLN A 85 -5.56 -0.75 11.03
CA GLN A 85 -6.86 -1.04 11.66
C GLN A 85 -7.99 -0.31 10.94
N LYS A 86 -7.79 0.98 10.62
CA LYS A 86 -8.79 1.78 9.91
C LYS A 86 -9.11 1.24 8.52
N CYS A 87 -8.09 0.80 7.78
CA CYS A 87 -8.29 0.17 6.48
C CYS A 87 -9.11 -1.11 6.59
N VAL A 88 -8.83 -1.96 7.59
CA VAL A 88 -9.58 -3.20 7.81
C VAL A 88 -11.04 -2.91 8.17
N GLU A 89 -11.31 -1.93 9.03
CA GLU A 89 -12.68 -1.49 9.34
C GLU A 89 -13.43 -1.04 8.08
N ILE A 90 -12.81 -0.16 7.28
CA ILE A 90 -13.40 0.35 6.03
C ILE A 90 -13.70 -0.80 5.08
N LEU A 91 -12.75 -1.71 4.85
CA LEU A 91 -12.93 -2.85 3.96
C LEU A 91 -14.05 -3.77 4.46
N ARG A 92 -14.18 -3.98 5.77
CA ARG A 92 -15.30 -4.73 6.36
C ARG A 92 -16.65 -4.09 6.08
N THR A 93 -16.74 -2.78 6.20
CA THR A 93 -17.98 -2.04 5.92
C THR A 93 -18.34 -2.05 4.43
N VAL A 94 -17.37 -1.87 3.53
CA VAL A 94 -17.65 -1.68 2.09
C VAL A 94 -17.66 -2.97 1.27
N LYS A 95 -17.03 -4.04 1.76
CA LYS A 95 -16.88 -5.31 1.03
C LYS A 95 -17.35 -6.54 1.80
N SER A 96 -17.50 -6.44 3.13
CA SER A 96 -17.86 -7.58 4.00
C SER A 96 -17.04 -8.85 3.73
N PRO A 97 -15.69 -8.78 3.71
CA PRO A 97 -14.84 -9.95 3.49
C PRO A 97 -14.88 -10.89 4.71
N GLU A 98 -14.67 -12.18 4.46
CA GLU A 98 -14.67 -13.24 5.47
C GLU A 98 -13.41 -13.24 6.34
N GLY A 99 -12.30 -12.72 5.83
CA GLY A 99 -10.99 -12.71 6.50
C GLY A 99 -9.83 -12.87 5.53
#